data_AF-A0A8J2VGM9-F1
#
_entry.id   AF-A0A8J2VGM9-F1
#
_cell.length_a   1.000
_cell.length_b   1.000
_cell.length_c   1.000
_cell.angle_alpha   90.00
_cell.angle_beta   90.00
_cell.angle_gamma   90.00
#
_symmetry.space_group_name_H-M   'P 1'
#
loop_
_entity.id
_entity.type
_entity.pdbx_description
1 polymer ?
#
loop_
_entity_poly.entity_id
_entity_poly.type
_entity_poly.pdbx_seq_one_letter_code
_entity_poly.pdbx_strand_id
1 'polypeptide(L)'
;MNFTIVENIRNHNEWDSVKGFFTGLLKILLFLILIPFLLIALIFSVFKKGDVEKIINDWTEFYSDKNLTLERLFIDENEIPDNLDYPEEPNDIYLFQVKSKPEIPELKGRFFDYQFVKTDQGIFLLSFNEEGKGMSIWYVDSNEHQFEKVKDLKSSWWNFGEKDGKITLSTTLNKKDINIEIEKTGYNKTYKQ
;
A
#
# COMPACT_ATOMS: atom_id res chain seq x y z
N MET A 1 -6.70 -6.46 -19.72
CA MET A 1 -7.32 -5.14 -19.44
C MET A 1 -6.41 -4.01 -19.93
N ASN A 2 -6.84 -2.73 -20.01
CA ASN A 2 -5.94 -1.60 -20.28
C ASN A 2 -5.86 -0.63 -19.10
N PHE A 3 -4.65 -0.15 -18.82
CA PHE A 3 -4.35 0.85 -17.79
C PHE A 3 -3.64 2.04 -18.43
N THR A 4 -4.11 3.25 -18.16
CA THR A 4 -3.35 4.47 -18.40
C THR A 4 -2.51 4.75 -17.17
N ILE A 5 -1.20 4.86 -17.37
CA ILE A 5 -0.23 5.05 -16.30
C ILE A 5 0.50 6.36 -16.57
N VAL A 6 0.46 7.28 -15.61
CA VAL A 6 1.22 8.51 -15.64
C VAL A 6 2.25 8.47 -14.52
N GLU A 7 3.52 8.55 -14.88
CA GLU A 7 4.63 8.60 -13.94
C GLU A 7 5.26 9.99 -13.97
N ASN A 8 5.24 10.67 -12.82
CA ASN A 8 5.84 11.98 -12.63
C ASN A 8 7.02 11.86 -11.68
N ILE A 9 8.21 12.17 -12.18
CA ILE A 9 9.45 12.19 -11.42
C ILE A 9 9.87 13.65 -11.31
N ARG A 10 9.91 14.17 -10.08
CA ARG A 10 10.46 15.50 -9.79
C ARG A 10 11.66 15.37 -8.87
N ASN A 11 12.63 16.26 -9.02
CA ASN A 11 13.67 16.38 -8.01
C ASN A 11 13.02 16.79 -6.70
N HIS A 12 13.42 16.14 -5.61
CA HIS A 12 12.96 16.49 -4.28
C HIS A 12 13.36 17.94 -4.02
N ASN A 13 12.36 18.79 -3.83
CA ASN A 13 12.59 20.21 -3.69
C ASN A 13 12.96 20.51 -2.24
N GLU A 14 14.23 20.74 -1.96
CA GLU A 14 14.71 21.08 -0.61
C GLU A 14 13.99 22.32 -0.04
N TRP A 15 13.48 23.23 -0.89
CA TRP A 15 12.66 24.36 -0.46
C TRP A 15 11.31 23.96 0.15
N ASP A 16 10.72 22.85 -0.28
CA ASP A 16 9.48 22.33 0.32
C ASP A 16 9.78 21.78 1.73
N SER A 17 10.95 21.16 1.93
CA SER A 17 11.45 20.71 3.24
C SER A 17 11.77 21.88 4.17
N VAL A 18 12.35 22.98 3.67
CA VAL A 18 12.58 24.21 4.45
C VAL A 18 11.26 24.85 4.87
N LYS A 19 10.28 24.97 3.97
CA LYS A 19 8.93 25.45 4.31
C LYS A 19 8.23 24.53 5.31
N GLY A 20 8.40 23.21 5.16
CA GLY A 20 7.93 22.20 6.11
C GLY A 20 8.54 22.38 7.50
N PHE A 21 9.84 22.66 7.59
CA PHE A 21 10.53 22.93 8.84
C PHE A 21 10.00 24.18 9.55
N PHE A 22 9.82 25.30 8.82
CA PHE A 22 9.27 26.53 9.40
C PHE A 22 7.81 26.39 9.82
N THR A 23 6.98 25.70 9.03
CA THR A 23 5.59 25.42 9.40
C THR A 23 5.49 24.44 10.57
N GLY A 24 6.40 23.48 10.66
CA GLY A 24 6.56 22.57 11.80
C GLY A 24 6.92 23.30 13.09
N LEU A 25 7.92 24.18 13.05
CA LEU A 25 8.29 25.06 14.17
C LEU A 25 7.11 25.90 14.66
N LEU A 26 6.34 26.49 13.73
CA LEU A 26 5.15 27.28 14.08
C LEU A 26 4.07 26.42 14.75
N LYS A 27 3.83 25.20 14.27
CA LYS A 27 2.88 24.25 14.87
C LYS A 27 3.33 23.79 16.25
N ILE A 28 4.62 23.49 16.45
CA ILE A 28 5.16 23.13 17.77
C ILE A 28 4.94 24.27 18.77
N LEU A 29 5.17 25.52 18.35
CA LEU A 29 4.92 26.69 19.19
C LEU A 29 3.44 26.80 19.60
N LEU A 30 2.52 26.58 18.66
CA LEU A 30 1.08 26.54 18.92
C LEU A 30 0.69 25.39 19.86
N PHE A 31 1.26 24.19 19.67
CA PHE A 31 1.02 23.05 20.54
C PHE A 31 1.54 23.27 21.96
N LEU A 32 2.73 23.88 22.15
CA LEU A 32 3.24 24.23 23.47
C LEU A 32 2.28 25.14 24.26
N ILE A 33 1.53 25.99 23.56
CA ILE A 33 0.51 26.86 24.15
C ILE A 33 -0.79 26.08 24.44
N LEU A 34 -1.17 25.12 23.60
CA LEU A 34 -2.43 24.36 23.70
C LEU A 34 -2.36 23.12 24.61
N ILE A 35 -1.21 22.46 24.71
CA ILE A 35 -0.96 21.26 25.54
C ILE A 35 -1.35 21.47 27.02
N PRO A 36 -1.03 22.61 27.68
CA PRO A 36 -1.46 22.87 29.05
C PRO A 36 -2.99 22.81 29.22
N PHE A 37 -3.76 23.30 28.24
CA PHE A 37 -5.22 23.26 28.27
C PHE A 37 -5.78 21.85 28.06
N LEU A 38 -5.16 21.05 27.19
CA LEU A 38 -5.55 19.67 26.91
C LEU A 38 -5.20 18.70 28.05
N LEU A 39 -4.05 18.88 28.71
CA LEU A 39 -3.63 18.06 29.85
C LEU A 39 -4.59 18.18 31.04
N ILE A 40 -5.16 19.37 31.26
CA ILE A 40 -6.20 19.60 32.28
C ILE A 40 -7.47 18.77 31.97
N ALA A 41 -7.83 18.61 30.70
CA ALA A 41 -8.98 17.80 30.29
C ALA A 41 -8.73 16.29 30.37
N LEU A 42 -7.50 15.84 30.10
CA LEU A 42 -7.13 14.42 30.04
C LEU A 42 -6.98 13.77 31.42
N ILE A 43 -6.62 14.56 32.45
CA ILE A 43 -6.60 14.10 33.85
C ILE A 43 -7.98 13.57 34.29
N PHE A 44 -9.08 14.02 33.68
CA PHE A 44 -10.44 13.54 33.97
C PHE A 44 -10.83 12.22 33.27
N SER A 45 -10.02 11.67 32.36
CA SER A 45 -10.48 10.62 31.44
C SER A 45 -9.75 9.27 31.52
N VAL A 46 -8.77 9.09 32.41
CA VAL A 46 -7.96 7.86 32.37
C VAL A 46 -8.51 6.82 33.34
N PHE A 47 -9.26 5.84 32.83
CA PHE A 47 -9.06 4.40 33.13
C PHE A 47 -9.83 3.52 32.14
N LYS A 48 -9.10 2.99 31.15
CA LYS A 48 -9.23 1.62 30.65
C LYS A 48 -8.09 1.32 29.68
N LYS A 49 -7.21 0.40 30.06
CA LYS A 49 -6.30 -0.28 29.14
C LYS A 49 -6.88 -1.66 28.90
N GLY A 50 -7.11 -2.01 27.64
CA GLY A 50 -7.43 -3.36 27.21
C GLY A 50 -6.13 -4.11 26.90
N ASP A 51 -6.14 -5.41 27.16
CA ASP A 51 -5.04 -6.31 26.85
C ASP A 51 -4.87 -6.48 25.33
N VAL A 52 -3.62 -6.54 24.89
CA VAL A 52 -3.25 -6.77 23.48
C VAL A 52 -3.41 -8.25 23.19
N GLU A 53 -4.44 -8.60 22.42
CA GLU A 53 -4.65 -9.97 21.92
C GLU A 53 -3.47 -10.39 21.02
N LYS A 54 -2.97 -11.60 21.28
CA LYS A 54 -1.92 -12.24 20.50
C LYS A 54 -2.50 -12.60 19.13
N ILE A 55 -1.97 -12.01 18.06
CA ILE A 55 -2.39 -12.31 16.69
C ILE A 55 -2.11 -13.78 16.39
N ILE A 56 -3.14 -14.52 15.99
CA ILE A 56 -3.03 -15.91 15.52
C ILE A 56 -2.83 -15.84 14.00
N ASN A 57 -1.80 -16.50 13.48
CA ASN A 57 -1.52 -16.62 12.03
C ASN A 57 -2.52 -17.53 11.34
N ASP A 58 -3.73 -17.01 11.18
CA ASP A 58 -4.80 -17.66 10.42
C ASP A 58 -5.10 -16.87 9.14
N TRP A 59 -5.65 -17.58 8.15
CA TRP A 59 -6.20 -16.97 6.96
C TRP A 59 -7.40 -16.11 7.33
N THR A 60 -7.33 -14.81 7.03
CA THR A 60 -8.38 -13.83 7.31
C THR A 60 -8.87 -13.19 6.02
N GLU A 61 -10.20 -13.06 5.88
CA GLU A 61 -10.79 -12.34 4.76
C GLU A 61 -10.37 -10.86 4.82
N PHE A 62 -9.90 -10.32 3.69
CA PHE A 62 -9.59 -8.88 3.59
C PHE A 62 -10.25 -8.20 2.40
N TYR A 63 -10.74 -8.96 1.42
CA TYR A 63 -11.53 -8.46 0.30
C TYR A 63 -12.61 -9.48 -0.04
N SER A 64 -13.83 -9.01 -0.25
CA SER A 64 -14.95 -9.89 -0.59
C SER A 64 -15.97 -9.09 -1.39
N ASP A 65 -16.34 -9.59 -2.55
CA ASP A 65 -17.45 -9.10 -3.35
C ASP A 65 -18.35 -10.28 -3.78
N LYS A 66 -19.29 -10.04 -4.70
CA LYS A 66 -20.23 -11.10 -5.13
C LYS A 66 -19.57 -12.26 -5.87
N ASN A 67 -18.43 -12.03 -6.50
CA ASN A 67 -17.79 -12.95 -7.44
C ASN A 67 -16.44 -13.47 -6.94
N LEU A 68 -15.81 -12.78 -5.99
CA LEU A 68 -14.45 -13.03 -5.54
C LEU A 68 -14.29 -12.73 -4.05
N THR A 69 -13.73 -13.69 -3.32
CA THR A 69 -13.23 -13.50 -1.96
C THR A 69 -11.73 -13.71 -1.93
N LEU A 70 -10.99 -12.80 -1.29
CA LEU A 70 -9.56 -12.94 -1.01
C LEU A 70 -9.33 -13.03 0.49
N GLU A 71 -8.55 -14.03 0.87
CA GLU A 71 -8.06 -14.24 2.22
C GLU A 71 -6.55 -13.97 2.24
N ARG A 72 -6.05 -13.40 3.34
CA ARG A 72 -4.64 -13.15 3.58
C ARG A 72 -4.13 -13.93 4.78
N LEU A 73 -2.85 -14.30 4.74
CA LEU A 73 -2.12 -14.84 5.87
C LEU A 73 -0.89 -13.97 6.08
N PHE A 74 -0.79 -13.33 7.25
CA PHE A 74 0.39 -12.55 7.60
C PHE A 74 1.58 -13.49 7.83
N ILE A 75 2.75 -13.02 7.42
CA ILE A 75 4.02 -13.72 7.64
C ILE A 75 4.63 -13.17 8.93
N ASP A 76 5.03 -14.07 9.83
CA ASP A 76 5.74 -13.69 11.04
C ASP A 76 7.08 -13.02 10.68
N GLU A 77 7.50 -12.06 11.51
CA GLU A 77 8.77 -11.32 11.32
C GLU A 77 9.99 -12.25 11.21
N ASN A 78 9.96 -13.41 11.87
CA ASN A 78 11.03 -14.41 11.84
C ASN A 78 10.96 -15.37 10.63
N GLU A 79 9.89 -15.29 9.84
CA GLU A 79 9.63 -16.13 8.66
C GLU A 79 9.64 -15.33 7.35
N ILE A 80 9.99 -14.03 7.44
CA ILE A 80 10.15 -13.16 6.28
C ILE A 80 11.23 -13.74 5.34
N PRO A 81 10.95 -13.98 4.05
CA PRO A 81 11.94 -14.57 3.14
C PRO A 81 13.08 -13.62 2.83
N ASP A 82 14.33 -14.05 2.95
CA ASP A 82 15.52 -13.22 2.68
C ASP A 82 15.75 -12.94 1.19
N ASN A 83 15.13 -13.69 0.29
CA ASN A 83 15.39 -13.65 -1.15
C ASN A 83 14.53 -12.64 -1.92
N LEU A 84 13.81 -11.77 -1.21
CA LEU A 84 12.96 -10.74 -1.80
C LEU A 84 13.67 -9.39 -1.82
N ASP A 85 13.34 -8.57 -2.81
CA ASP A 85 13.91 -7.24 -3.03
C ASP A 85 13.22 -6.21 -2.12
N TYR A 86 13.72 -6.08 -0.89
CA TYR A 86 13.19 -5.13 0.09
C TYR A 86 13.78 -3.71 -0.07
N PRO A 87 13.08 -2.66 0.39
CA PRO A 87 13.64 -1.32 0.46
C PRO A 87 14.86 -1.27 1.39
N GLU A 88 15.86 -0.45 1.05
CA GLU A 88 17.12 -0.35 1.81
C GLU A 88 16.96 0.26 3.23
N GLU A 89 15.89 1.00 3.49
CA GLU A 89 15.69 1.73 4.75
C GLU A 89 14.92 0.91 5.80
N PRO A 90 15.30 1.01 7.10
CA PRO A 90 14.70 0.25 8.18
C PRO A 90 13.30 0.76 8.51
N ASN A 91 12.28 0.15 7.92
CA ASN A 91 10.92 0.16 8.44
C ASN A 91 10.44 -1.28 8.62
N ASP A 92 9.43 -1.45 9.46
CA ASP A 92 8.80 -2.74 9.68
C ASP A 92 8.19 -3.26 8.37
N ILE A 93 8.64 -4.43 7.93
CA ILE A 93 8.12 -5.09 6.75
C ILE A 93 6.93 -5.96 7.18
N TYR A 94 5.75 -5.63 6.69
CA TYR A 94 4.55 -6.44 6.89
C TYR A 94 4.16 -7.13 5.59
N LEU A 95 4.37 -8.45 5.55
CA LEU A 95 4.04 -9.28 4.39
C LEU A 95 2.81 -10.13 4.63
N PHE A 96 2.07 -10.39 3.56
CA PHE A 96 1.08 -11.45 3.55
C PHE A 96 1.10 -12.27 2.26
N GLN A 97 0.64 -13.51 2.37
CA GLN A 97 0.24 -14.33 1.23
C GLN A 97 -1.26 -14.17 0.97
N VAL A 98 -1.68 -14.41 -0.27
CA VAL A 98 -3.09 -14.33 -0.68
C VAL A 98 -3.55 -15.65 -1.26
N LYS A 99 -4.78 -16.03 -0.92
CA LYS A 99 -5.54 -17.04 -1.67
C LYS A 99 -6.93 -16.48 -2.00
N SER A 100 -7.52 -17.01 -3.06
CA SER A 100 -8.79 -16.53 -3.59
C SER A 100 -9.84 -17.63 -3.68
N LYS A 101 -11.11 -17.22 -3.69
CA LYS A 101 -12.28 -18.03 -4.05
C LYS A 101 -13.11 -17.23 -5.07
N PRO A 102 -13.24 -17.67 -6.34
CA PRO A 102 -12.60 -18.85 -6.94
C PRO A 102 -11.08 -18.75 -6.99
N GLU A 103 -10.41 -19.89 -7.17
CA GLU A 103 -8.94 -19.97 -7.17
C GLU A 103 -8.32 -19.23 -8.36
N ILE A 104 -7.33 -18.39 -8.06
CA ILE A 104 -6.47 -17.68 -9.01
C ILE A 104 -5.05 -18.20 -8.78
N PRO A 105 -4.56 -19.17 -9.57
CA PRO A 105 -3.29 -19.86 -9.33
C PRO A 105 -2.08 -18.94 -9.25
N GLU A 106 -2.10 -17.81 -9.96
CA GLU A 106 -1.01 -16.85 -10.06
C GLU A 106 -0.72 -16.11 -8.76
N LEU A 107 -1.65 -16.12 -7.80
CA LEU A 107 -1.44 -15.56 -6.45
C LEU A 107 -0.54 -16.44 -5.58
N LYS A 108 -0.45 -17.74 -5.89
CA LYS A 108 0.26 -18.71 -5.07
C LYS A 108 1.77 -18.45 -5.07
N GLY A 109 2.36 -18.44 -3.88
CA GLY A 109 3.81 -18.27 -3.70
C GLY A 109 4.29 -16.83 -3.86
N ARG A 110 3.38 -15.85 -3.94
CA ARG A 110 3.71 -14.42 -3.94
C ARG A 110 3.59 -13.83 -2.53
N PHE A 111 4.44 -12.85 -2.26
CA PHE A 111 4.44 -12.09 -1.02
C PHE A 111 4.05 -10.65 -1.33
N PHE A 112 3.01 -10.18 -0.64
CA PHE A 112 2.42 -8.88 -0.87
C PHE A 112 2.67 -7.96 0.31
N ASP A 113 2.84 -6.68 0.01
CA ASP A 113 2.86 -5.61 1.00
C ASP A 113 1.49 -5.48 1.66
N TYR A 114 1.48 -5.05 2.93
CA TYR A 114 0.25 -4.87 3.69
C TYR A 114 -0.72 -3.85 3.07
N GLN A 115 -0.21 -2.90 2.27
CA GLN A 115 -0.99 -1.90 1.57
C GLN A 115 -1.63 -2.45 0.29
N PHE A 116 -2.90 -2.13 0.11
CA PHE A 116 -3.68 -2.46 -1.08
C PHE A 116 -4.76 -1.41 -1.31
N VAL A 117 -5.27 -1.33 -2.53
CA VAL A 117 -6.36 -0.39 -2.88
C VAL A 117 -7.53 -1.15 -3.48
N LYS A 118 -8.70 -1.00 -2.87
CA LYS A 118 -9.94 -1.63 -3.33
C LYS A 118 -10.70 -0.68 -4.24
N THR A 119 -11.33 -1.23 -5.26
CA THR A 119 -12.22 -0.51 -6.18
C THR A 119 -13.50 -1.32 -6.37
N ASP A 120 -14.50 -0.74 -7.01
CA ASP A 120 -15.76 -1.44 -7.34
C ASP A 120 -15.57 -2.64 -8.30
N GLN A 121 -14.43 -2.74 -8.98
CA GLN A 121 -14.18 -3.74 -10.02
C GLN A 121 -13.14 -4.79 -9.61
N GLY A 122 -12.46 -4.58 -8.49
CA GLY A 122 -11.29 -5.36 -8.12
C GLY A 122 -10.40 -4.69 -7.11
N ILE A 123 -9.22 -5.27 -6.92
CA ILE A 123 -8.26 -4.83 -5.92
C ILE A 123 -6.87 -4.77 -6.53
N PHE A 124 -6.14 -3.70 -6.20
CA PHE A 124 -4.74 -3.56 -6.54
C PHE A 124 -3.87 -3.99 -5.36
N LEU A 125 -2.84 -4.77 -5.64
CA LEU A 125 -1.90 -5.33 -4.67
C LEU A 125 -0.47 -4.95 -5.06
N LEU A 126 0.39 -4.74 -4.06
CA LEU A 126 1.83 -4.59 -4.24
C LEU A 126 2.54 -5.86 -3.84
N SER A 127 3.43 -6.38 -4.68
CA SER A 127 4.27 -7.55 -4.34
C SER A 127 5.74 -7.19 -4.28
N PHE A 128 6.48 -7.87 -3.41
CA PHE A 128 7.93 -7.92 -3.45
C PHE A 128 8.36 -9.04 -4.41
N ASN A 129 9.26 -8.72 -5.34
CA ASN A 129 9.81 -9.70 -6.27
C ASN A 129 11.13 -10.26 -5.72
N GLU A 130 11.71 -11.23 -6.44
CA GLU A 130 13.05 -11.73 -6.13
C GLU A 130 14.10 -10.60 -6.16
N GLU A 131 15.15 -10.75 -5.36
CA GLU A 131 16.28 -9.81 -5.26
C GLU A 131 16.73 -9.26 -6.63
N GLY A 132 16.80 -7.94 -6.74
CA GLY A 132 17.18 -7.21 -7.96
C GLY A 132 16.04 -6.97 -8.96
N LYS A 133 14.82 -7.47 -8.70
CA LYS A 133 13.64 -7.29 -9.58
C LYS A 133 12.62 -6.28 -9.05
N GLY A 134 12.89 -5.64 -7.93
CA GLY A 134 12.04 -4.60 -7.39
C GLY A 134 10.72 -5.10 -6.82
N MET A 135 9.68 -4.30 -7.03
CA MET A 135 8.30 -4.61 -6.66
C MET A 135 7.40 -4.62 -7.90
N SER A 136 6.17 -5.10 -7.77
CA SER A 136 5.19 -5.04 -8.87
C SER A 136 3.81 -4.67 -8.34
N ILE A 137 3.10 -3.85 -9.12
CA ILE A 137 1.68 -3.58 -8.94
C ILE A 137 0.90 -4.63 -9.73
N TRP A 138 -0.05 -5.26 -9.07
CA TRP A 138 -0.96 -6.22 -9.65
C TRP A 138 -2.39 -5.76 -9.49
N TYR A 139 -3.25 -6.15 -10.42
CA TYR A 139 -4.69 -5.95 -10.34
C TYR A 139 -5.38 -7.31 -10.40
N VAL A 140 -6.28 -7.55 -9.44
CA VAL A 140 -7.16 -8.71 -9.42
C VAL A 140 -8.55 -8.25 -9.86
N ASP A 141 -8.99 -8.69 -11.04
CA ASP A 141 -10.36 -8.42 -11.51
C ASP A 141 -11.36 -9.33 -10.79
N SER A 142 -12.39 -8.75 -10.18
CA SER A 142 -13.37 -9.56 -9.46
C SER A 142 -14.39 -10.26 -10.34
N ASN A 143 -14.62 -9.77 -11.56
CA ASN A 143 -15.59 -10.36 -12.48
C ASN A 143 -14.98 -11.45 -13.35
N GLU A 144 -13.77 -11.20 -13.86
CA GLU A 144 -13.08 -12.13 -14.75
C GLU A 144 -12.12 -13.07 -14.02
N HIS A 145 -11.91 -12.86 -12.72
CA HIS A 145 -10.97 -13.63 -11.88
C HIS A 145 -9.55 -13.65 -12.46
N GLN A 146 -9.18 -12.57 -13.14
CA GLN A 146 -7.87 -12.42 -13.77
C GLN A 146 -6.92 -11.69 -12.84
N PHE A 147 -5.67 -12.14 -12.83
CA PHE A 147 -4.57 -11.49 -12.14
C PHE A 147 -3.58 -10.93 -13.16
N GLU A 148 -3.58 -9.62 -13.32
CA GLU A 148 -2.76 -8.94 -14.32
C GLU A 148 -1.70 -8.07 -13.64
N LYS A 149 -0.48 -8.11 -14.18
CA LYS A 149 0.57 -7.18 -13.78
C LYS A 149 0.29 -5.81 -14.40
N VAL A 150 0.23 -4.79 -13.57
CA VAL A 150 -0.01 -3.41 -14.01
C VAL A 150 1.33 -2.73 -14.33
N LYS A 151 2.31 -2.81 -13.42
CA LYS A 151 3.61 -2.13 -13.59
C LYS A 151 4.68 -2.72 -12.67
N ASP A 152 5.92 -2.76 -13.14
CA ASP A 152 7.10 -3.01 -12.31
C ASP A 152 7.59 -1.71 -11.66
N LEU A 153 7.98 -1.80 -10.39
CA LEU A 153 8.40 -0.71 -9.54
C LEU A 153 9.80 -0.98 -8.99
N LYS A 154 10.51 0.08 -8.62
CA LYS A 154 11.68 -0.05 -7.76
C LYS A 154 11.25 -0.40 -6.33
N SER A 155 12.07 -1.18 -5.63
CA SER A 155 11.90 -1.44 -4.19
C SER A 155 11.92 -0.13 -3.43
N SER A 156 10.82 0.16 -2.75
CA SER A 156 10.66 1.38 -1.98
C SER A 156 9.46 1.29 -1.05
N TRP A 157 9.42 2.19 -0.08
CA TRP A 157 8.25 2.44 0.74
C TRP A 157 7.23 3.27 -0.04
N TRP A 158 6.47 2.60 -0.90
CA TRP A 158 5.39 3.22 -1.64
C TRP A 158 4.22 3.54 -0.71
N ASN A 159 3.75 4.79 -0.73
CA ASN A 159 2.47 5.15 -0.18
C ASN A 159 1.41 4.87 -1.25
N PHE A 160 0.60 3.85 -1.02
CA PHE A 160 -0.37 3.32 -1.96
C PHE A 160 -1.80 3.72 -1.55
N GLY A 161 -2.52 4.39 -2.45
CA GLY A 161 -3.86 4.86 -2.15
C GLY A 161 -4.69 5.16 -3.39
N GLU A 162 -5.84 5.78 -3.16
CA GLU A 162 -6.74 6.25 -4.19
C GLU A 162 -7.00 7.75 -4.01
N LYS A 163 -7.00 8.50 -5.11
CA LYS A 163 -7.34 9.91 -5.14
C LYS A 163 -8.06 10.26 -6.43
N ASP A 164 -9.20 10.93 -6.32
CA ASP A 164 -10.00 11.42 -7.46
C ASP A 164 -10.32 10.30 -8.48
N GLY A 165 -10.61 9.08 -8.00
CA GLY A 165 -10.93 7.91 -8.84
C GLY A 165 -9.71 7.26 -9.52
N LYS A 166 -8.50 7.71 -9.19
CA LYS A 166 -7.24 7.14 -9.68
C LYS A 166 -6.48 6.46 -8.56
N ILE A 167 -5.82 5.38 -8.90
CA ILE A 167 -4.89 4.72 -8.00
C ILE A 167 -3.58 5.50 -8.01
N THR A 168 -3.08 5.85 -6.83
CA THR A 168 -1.88 6.68 -6.66
C THR A 168 -0.83 5.94 -5.86
N LEU A 169 0.41 5.98 -6.34
CA LEU A 169 1.58 5.52 -5.61
C LEU A 169 2.58 6.66 -5.53
N SER A 170 3.05 6.97 -4.32
CA SER A 170 4.07 8.00 -4.13
C SER A 170 5.22 7.48 -3.28
N THR A 171 6.45 7.76 -3.67
CA THR A 171 7.64 7.53 -2.85
C THR A 171 8.70 8.60 -3.10
N THR A 172 9.69 8.67 -2.22
CA THR A 172 10.93 9.44 -2.45
C THR A 172 12.10 8.47 -2.53
N LEU A 173 12.79 8.44 -3.66
CA LEU A 173 13.97 7.59 -3.87
C LEU A 173 15.12 8.46 -4.37
N ASN A 174 16.29 8.38 -3.71
CA ASN A 174 17.49 9.09 -4.14
C ASN A 174 17.26 10.60 -4.38
N LYS A 175 16.57 11.27 -3.44
CA LYS A 175 16.17 12.68 -3.54
C LYS A 175 15.29 13.00 -4.78
N LYS A 176 14.50 12.04 -5.25
CA LYS A 176 13.49 12.25 -6.28
C LYS A 176 12.13 11.80 -5.77
N ASP A 177 11.15 12.66 -5.87
CA ASP A 177 9.77 12.29 -5.60
C ASP A 177 9.22 11.64 -6.86
N ILE A 178 8.72 10.42 -6.71
CA ILE A 178 8.11 9.64 -7.78
C ILE A 178 6.64 9.51 -7.42
N ASN A 179 5.77 9.96 -8.32
CA ASN A 179 4.33 9.80 -8.22
C ASN A 179 3.84 9.03 -9.45
N ILE A 180 3.08 7.97 -9.22
CA ILE A 180 2.46 7.16 -10.26
C ILE A 180 0.96 7.26 -10.09
N GLU A 181 0.26 7.67 -11.13
CA GLU A 181 -1.19 7.63 -11.23
C GLU A 181 -1.60 6.54 -12.22
N ILE A 182 -2.58 5.72 -11.84
CA ILE A 182 -3.10 4.62 -12.65
C ILE A 182 -4.61 4.78 -12.77
N GLU A 183 -5.07 4.74 -14.02
CA GLU A 183 -6.48 4.78 -14.39
C GLU A 183 -6.81 3.58 -15.28
N LYS A 184 -7.90 2.86 -14.96
CA LYS A 184 -8.37 1.73 -15.76
C LYS A 184 -9.18 2.25 -16.95
N THR A 185 -8.74 1.99 -18.18
CA THR A 185 -9.30 2.58 -19.41
C THR A 185 -10.13 1.63 -20.27
N GLY A 186 -10.45 0.43 -19.77
CA GLY A 186 -11.45 -0.48 -20.34
C GLY A 186 -10.90 -1.68 -21.13
N TYR A 187 -11.81 -2.50 -21.65
CA TYR A 187 -11.53 -3.72 -22.43
C TYR A 187 -11.52 -3.44 -23.94
N ASN A 188 -10.47 -3.83 -24.65
CA ASN A 188 -10.52 -3.94 -26.11
C ASN A 188 -11.51 -5.06 -26.49
N LYS A 189 -12.74 -4.70 -26.85
CA LYS A 189 -13.54 -5.56 -27.73
C LYS A 189 -12.95 -5.47 -29.13
N THR A 190 -11.98 -6.33 -29.42
CA THR A 190 -11.56 -6.57 -30.80
C THR A 190 -12.72 -7.28 -31.50
N TYR A 191 -13.64 -6.53 -32.10
CA TYR A 191 -14.56 -7.07 -33.08
C TYR A 191 -13.73 -7.49 -34.29
N LYS A 192 -13.41 -8.79 -34.39
CA LYS A 192 -13.09 -9.38 -35.68
C LYS A 192 -14.38 -9.40 -36.49
N GLN A 193 -14.43 -8.55 -37.51
CA GLN A 193 -15.35 -8.70 -38.64
C GLN A 193 -14.94 -9.93 -39.47
#